data_AF-A0A496YYM3-F1
#
_entry.id   AF-A0A496YYM3-F1
#
_cell.length_a   1.000
_cell.length_b   1.000
_cell.length_c   1.000
_cell.angle_alpha   90.00
_cell.angle_beta   90.00
_cell.angle_gamma   90.00
#
_symmetry.space_group_name_H-M   'P 1'
#
loop_
_entity.id
_entity.type
_entity.pdbx_description
1 polymer ?
#
loop_
_entity_poly.entity_id
_entity_poly.type
_entity_poly.pdbx_seq_one_letter_code
_entity_poly.pdbx_strand_id
1 'polypeptide(L)'
;MPHVNIVELFEPELAKGINILSLGRTELDFVELNKDEKRAIETVISMYANHLAKVSPTLAKTVLNQKDALIKFAGIAKAIFPEEKPITFPSQAGTIGVLPLFPQAIKYAATPSSTTPCYTSYSDNSWDITFTAGTAAYILGSDTAYYKASPQTGKHELIVIAQDGIVEVGTTPKIQQFRVISEAESKYGIFVASPLQDVAVEPNKLVYQYHTPGIIPVYHDFGVKLKVLPGVSGTSSVRLLGLVFYEHDLFSDTTWVS
;
A
#
# COMPACT_ATOMS: atom_id res chain seq x y z
N MET A 1 -6.17 0.39 24.40
CA MET A 1 -6.94 0.91 23.26
C MET A 1 -8.05 -0.09 22.94
N PRO A 2 -9.16 0.28 22.30
CA PRO A 2 -10.19 -0.69 21.97
C PRO A 2 -9.74 -1.58 20.81
N HIS A 3 -9.75 -2.88 21.04
CA HIS A 3 -9.61 -3.89 19.99
C HIS A 3 -10.95 -4.03 19.25
N VAL A 4 -10.91 -4.02 17.93
CA VAL A 4 -12.10 -4.17 17.08
C VAL A 4 -11.86 -5.31 16.08
N ASN A 5 -12.90 -6.12 15.86
CA ASN A 5 -12.87 -7.14 14.84
C ASN A 5 -12.81 -6.51 13.44
N ILE A 6 -11.93 -7.00 12.56
CA ILE A 6 -11.75 -6.42 11.22
C ILE A 6 -13.03 -6.50 10.38
N VAL A 7 -13.80 -7.59 10.48
CA VAL A 7 -15.05 -7.76 9.72
C VAL A 7 -16.09 -6.76 10.19
N GLU A 8 -16.21 -6.55 11.51
CA GLU A 8 -17.14 -5.56 12.08
C GLU A 8 -16.73 -4.13 11.71
N LEU A 9 -15.43 -3.81 11.80
CA LEU A 9 -14.93 -2.48 11.46
C LEU A 9 -15.21 -2.12 10.00
N PHE A 10 -15.07 -3.07 9.08
CA PHE A 10 -15.18 -2.85 7.63
C PHE A 10 -16.48 -3.38 7.01
N GLU A 11 -17.49 -3.76 7.80
CA GLU A 11 -18.76 -4.32 7.31
C GLU A 11 -19.39 -3.47 6.18
N PRO A 12 -19.48 -2.12 6.29
CA PRO A 12 -20.07 -1.30 5.23
C PRO A 12 -19.28 -1.33 3.91
N GLU A 13 -17.97 -1.51 3.96
CA GLU A 13 -17.09 -1.58 2.80
C GLU A 13 -17.10 -2.98 2.17
N LEU A 14 -17.13 -4.03 3.01
CA LEU A 14 -17.31 -5.42 2.56
C LEU A 14 -18.61 -5.58 1.77
N ALA A 15 -19.71 -4.97 2.24
CA ALA A 15 -20.99 -4.93 1.53
C ALA A 15 -20.93 -4.24 0.15
N LYS A 16 -19.93 -3.38 -0.09
CA LYS A 16 -19.67 -2.71 -1.38
C LYS A 16 -18.65 -3.46 -2.25
N GLY A 17 -18.18 -4.63 -1.82
CA GLY A 17 -17.15 -5.41 -2.52
C GLY A 17 -15.72 -4.89 -2.31
N ILE A 18 -15.51 -4.02 -1.31
CA ILE A 18 -14.19 -3.55 -0.91
C ILE A 18 -13.70 -4.47 0.20
N ASN A 19 -12.90 -5.45 -0.19
CA ASN A 19 -12.35 -6.48 0.69
C ASN A 19 -11.11 -5.98 1.40
N ILE A 20 -10.83 -6.52 2.59
CA ILE A 20 -9.60 -6.30 3.33
C ILE A 20 -8.84 -7.62 3.42
N LEU A 21 -7.59 -7.67 2.94
CA LEU A 21 -6.72 -8.79 3.26
C LEU A 21 -6.33 -8.66 4.73
N SER A 22 -6.97 -9.43 5.59
CA SER A 22 -6.71 -9.41 7.02
C SER A 22 -5.33 -9.96 7.40
N LEU A 23 -4.65 -10.63 6.46
CA LEU A 23 -3.33 -11.23 6.63
C LEU A 23 -3.24 -12.18 7.84
N GLY A 24 -4.36 -12.81 8.21
CA GLY A 24 -4.44 -13.69 9.38
C GLY A 24 -4.76 -12.99 10.71
N ARG A 25 -4.77 -11.65 10.76
CA ARG A 25 -5.29 -10.91 11.93
C ARG A 25 -6.81 -10.94 11.91
N THR A 26 -7.43 -11.09 13.07
CA THR A 26 -8.90 -11.00 13.24
C THR A 26 -9.31 -9.72 13.95
N GLU A 27 -8.41 -9.18 14.76
CA GLU A 27 -8.61 -7.98 15.58
C GLU A 27 -7.48 -6.99 15.34
N LEU A 28 -7.81 -5.70 15.45
CA LEU A 28 -6.88 -4.58 15.34
C LEU A 28 -7.22 -3.51 16.39
N ASP A 29 -6.20 -2.76 16.80
CA ASP A 29 -6.40 -1.53 17.53
C ASP A 29 -6.97 -0.47 16.60
N PHE A 30 -7.99 0.25 17.08
CA PHE A 30 -8.65 1.31 16.33
C PHE A 30 -8.99 2.48 17.25
N VAL A 31 -8.77 3.69 16.77
CA VAL A 31 -9.22 4.92 17.42
C VAL A 31 -10.08 5.70 16.46
N GLU A 32 -11.24 6.17 16.93
CA GLU A 32 -12.07 7.05 16.12
C GLU A 32 -11.38 8.41 15.93
N LEU A 33 -11.31 8.82 14.67
CA LEU A 33 -10.74 10.11 14.29
C LEU A 33 -11.70 11.26 14.59
N ASN A 34 -11.15 12.38 15.02
CA ASN A 34 -11.90 13.61 15.14
C ASN A 34 -12.23 14.20 13.75
N LYS A 35 -13.03 15.27 13.72
CA LYS A 35 -13.48 15.90 12.46
C LYS A 35 -12.34 16.49 11.64
N ASP A 36 -11.34 17.07 12.28
CA ASP A 36 -10.22 17.71 11.60
C ASP A 36 -9.26 16.67 11.00
N GLU A 37 -9.05 15.56 11.72
CA GLU A 37 -8.28 14.41 11.23
C GLU A 37 -8.94 13.77 10.01
N LYS A 38 -10.26 13.51 10.09
CA LYS A 38 -11.03 13.02 8.94
C LYS A 38 -10.87 13.98 7.76
N ARG A 39 -11.07 15.28 7.98
CA ARG A 39 -10.95 16.31 6.93
C ARG A 39 -9.56 16.36 6.29
N ALA A 40 -8.50 16.20 7.08
CA ALA A 40 -7.12 16.15 6.56
C ALA A 40 -6.95 15.00 5.57
N ILE A 41 -7.41 13.80 5.94
CA ILE A 41 -7.33 12.60 5.08
C ILE A 41 -8.20 12.75 3.83
N GLU A 42 -9.43 13.24 3.99
CA GLU A 42 -10.34 13.50 2.88
C GLU A 42 -9.73 14.48 1.87
N THR A 43 -9.05 15.52 2.35
CA THR A 43 -8.35 16.50 1.52
C THR A 43 -7.28 15.81 0.67
N VAL A 44 -6.45 14.95 1.27
CA VAL A 44 -5.43 14.20 0.53
C VAL A 44 -6.05 13.26 -0.50
N ILE A 45 -7.07 12.49 -0.13
CA ILE A 45 -7.76 11.58 -1.05
C ILE A 45 -8.36 12.35 -2.22
N SER A 46 -9.03 13.47 -1.96
CA SER A 46 -9.62 14.31 -3.01
C SER A 46 -8.56 14.92 -3.92
N MET A 47 -7.46 15.48 -3.38
CA MET A 47 -6.37 16.01 -4.20
C MET A 47 -5.74 14.91 -5.06
N TYR A 48 -5.49 13.74 -4.48
CA TYR A 48 -4.92 12.59 -5.16
C TYR A 48 -5.82 12.09 -6.30
N ALA A 49 -7.10 11.84 -6.00
CA ALA A 49 -8.07 11.39 -7.00
C ALA A 49 -8.30 12.43 -8.11
N ASN A 50 -8.35 13.72 -7.77
CA ASN A 50 -8.49 14.79 -8.76
C ASN A 50 -7.27 14.87 -9.69
N HIS A 51 -6.07 14.60 -9.18
CA HIS A 51 -4.87 14.54 -10.01
C HIS A 51 -4.86 13.28 -10.88
N LEU A 52 -5.18 12.12 -10.31
CA LEU A 52 -5.33 10.87 -11.05
C LEU A 52 -6.36 11.00 -12.17
N ALA A 53 -7.51 11.64 -11.93
CA ALA A 53 -8.60 11.74 -12.90
C ALA A 53 -8.21 12.48 -14.19
N LYS A 54 -7.19 13.35 -14.13
CA LYS A 54 -6.63 14.00 -15.32
C LYS A 54 -5.92 13.02 -16.25
N VAL A 55 -5.39 11.92 -15.70
CA VAL A 55 -4.63 10.90 -16.43
C VAL A 55 -5.43 9.62 -16.62
N SER A 56 -6.18 9.17 -15.62
CA SER A 56 -7.08 8.02 -15.68
C SER A 56 -8.25 8.23 -14.73
N PRO A 57 -9.44 8.56 -15.26
CA PRO A 57 -10.68 8.56 -14.48
C PRO A 57 -10.96 7.20 -13.82
N THR A 58 -10.57 6.10 -14.46
CA THR A 58 -10.74 4.74 -13.93
C THR A 58 -9.94 4.53 -12.64
N LEU A 59 -8.64 4.85 -12.65
CA LEU A 59 -7.79 4.72 -11.45
C LEU A 59 -8.23 5.69 -10.35
N ALA A 60 -8.67 6.90 -10.71
CA ALA A 60 -9.22 7.85 -9.74
C ALA A 60 -10.47 7.29 -9.04
N LYS A 61 -11.35 6.64 -9.80
CA LYS A 61 -12.55 5.98 -9.26
C LYS A 61 -12.19 4.80 -8.34
N THR A 62 -11.17 4.01 -8.69
CA THR A 62 -10.66 2.94 -7.80
C THR A 62 -10.32 3.48 -6.42
N VAL A 63 -9.59 4.60 -6.33
CA VAL A 63 -9.22 5.21 -5.05
C VAL A 63 -10.44 5.80 -4.34
N LEU A 64 -11.28 6.57 -5.04
CA LEU A 64 -12.44 7.24 -4.44
C LEU A 64 -13.46 6.27 -3.85
N ASN A 65 -13.70 5.14 -4.52
CA ASN A 65 -14.62 4.12 -4.03
C ASN A 65 -14.17 3.56 -2.66
N GLN A 66 -12.88 3.63 -2.34
CA GLN A 66 -12.28 3.07 -1.13
C GLN A 66 -12.01 4.12 -0.05
N LYS A 67 -12.49 5.36 -0.24
CA LYS A 67 -12.26 6.49 0.66
C LYS A 67 -12.56 6.14 2.13
N ASP A 68 -13.73 5.56 2.41
CA ASP A 68 -14.15 5.26 3.77
C ASP A 68 -13.24 4.21 4.44
N ALA A 69 -12.82 3.19 3.69
CA ALA A 69 -11.84 2.21 4.16
C ALA A 69 -10.49 2.86 4.49
N LEU A 70 -10.00 3.74 3.59
CA LEU A 70 -8.74 4.44 3.78
C LEU A 70 -8.77 5.35 5.03
N ILE A 71 -9.90 5.99 5.32
CA ILE A 71 -10.09 6.76 6.57
C ILE A 71 -10.07 5.86 7.80
N LYS A 72 -10.65 4.65 7.74
CA LYS A 72 -10.58 3.68 8.85
C LYS A 72 -9.15 3.21 9.12
N PHE A 73 -8.35 3.00 8.08
CA PHE A 73 -6.93 2.68 8.25
C PHE A 73 -6.12 3.79 8.92
N ALA A 74 -6.50 5.05 8.75
CA ALA A 74 -5.89 6.15 9.48
C ALA A 74 -6.17 6.05 11.00
N GLY A 75 -7.38 5.63 11.38
CA GLY A 75 -7.72 5.32 12.77
C GLY A 75 -6.93 4.13 13.33
N ILE A 76 -6.61 3.14 12.48
CA ILE A 76 -5.70 2.04 12.83
C ILE A 76 -4.27 2.57 13.02
N ALA A 77 -3.74 3.36 12.07
CA ALA A 77 -2.40 3.95 12.17
C ALA A 77 -2.20 4.72 13.49
N LYS A 78 -3.18 5.58 13.83
CA LYS A 78 -3.18 6.34 15.07
C LYS A 78 -3.19 5.46 16.32
N ALA A 79 -3.84 4.31 16.26
CA ALA A 79 -3.92 3.38 17.39
C ALA A 79 -2.65 2.52 17.53
N ILE A 80 -2.05 2.07 16.43
CA ILE A 80 -0.90 1.15 16.49
C ILE A 80 0.44 1.89 16.68
N PHE A 81 0.53 3.17 16.37
CA PHE A 81 1.77 3.92 16.61
C PHE A 81 1.99 4.13 18.11
N PRO A 82 3.23 4.00 18.62
CA PRO A 82 3.48 4.01 20.07
C PRO A 82 3.10 5.33 20.78
N GLU A 83 3.13 6.44 20.05
CA GLU A 83 2.81 7.76 20.58
C GLU A 83 1.47 8.27 20.02
N GLU A 84 0.61 8.77 20.91
CA GLU A 84 -0.66 9.37 20.49
C GLU A 84 -0.39 10.71 19.79
N LYS A 85 -0.53 10.71 18.47
CA LYS A 85 -0.29 11.87 17.60
C LYS A 85 -1.54 12.17 16.77
N PRO A 86 -1.92 13.45 16.61
CA PRO A 86 -3.01 13.82 15.73
C PRO A 86 -2.60 13.62 14.26
N ILE A 87 -3.59 13.35 13.40
CA ILE A 87 -3.36 13.30 11.94
C ILE A 87 -3.56 14.69 11.34
N THR A 88 -2.59 15.18 10.57
CA THR A 88 -2.65 16.50 9.93
C THR A 88 -2.23 16.48 8.46
N PHE A 89 -2.72 17.45 7.70
CA PHE A 89 -2.27 17.71 6.34
C PHE A 89 -2.22 19.22 6.05
N PRO A 90 -1.07 19.78 5.64
CA PRO A 90 0.26 19.14 5.55
C PRO A 90 0.76 18.61 6.90
N SER A 91 1.64 17.61 6.87
CA SER A 91 2.24 17.03 8.08
C SER A 91 3.09 18.06 8.83
N GLN A 92 3.03 18.04 10.16
CA GLN A 92 3.78 18.92 11.06
C GLN A 92 4.56 18.09 12.11
N ALA A 93 5.61 18.66 12.68
CA ALA A 93 6.34 18.03 13.79
C ALA A 93 5.38 17.62 14.92
N GLY A 94 5.53 16.40 15.43
CA GLY A 94 4.64 15.84 16.45
C GLY A 94 3.29 15.32 15.93
N THR A 95 3.12 15.16 14.61
CA THR A 95 1.87 14.66 14.02
C THR A 95 2.09 13.42 13.14
N ILE A 96 1.00 12.75 12.80
CA ILE A 96 0.96 11.74 11.74
C ILE A 96 0.61 12.45 10.43
N GLY A 97 1.45 12.28 9.42
CA GLY A 97 1.18 12.70 8.05
C GLY A 97 0.42 11.65 7.25
N VAL A 98 -0.20 12.09 6.17
CA VAL A 98 -0.86 11.23 5.18
C VAL A 98 -0.47 11.68 3.77
N LEU A 99 -0.05 10.75 2.92
CA LEU A 99 0.31 11.00 1.53
C LEU A 99 -0.13 9.82 0.63
N PRO A 100 -0.34 10.03 -0.67
CA PRO A 100 -0.39 8.93 -1.64
C PRO A 100 0.90 8.13 -1.58
N LEU A 101 0.86 6.84 -1.94
CA LEU A 101 2.09 6.03 -2.00
C LEU A 101 3.09 6.61 -3.02
N PHE A 102 4.36 6.62 -2.61
CA PHE A 102 5.52 7.07 -3.40
C PHE A 102 6.68 6.09 -3.17
N PRO A 103 7.70 6.03 -4.06
CA PRO A 103 8.75 5.01 -3.98
C PRO A 103 9.44 4.91 -2.62
N GLN A 104 9.77 6.03 -2.00
CA GLN A 104 10.47 6.07 -0.70
C GLN A 104 9.58 5.62 0.47
N ALA A 105 8.25 5.62 0.34
CA ALA A 105 7.36 4.99 1.32
C ALA A 105 7.42 3.46 1.25
N ILE A 106 7.77 2.88 0.09
CA ILE A 106 7.92 1.43 -0.07
C ILE A 106 9.35 0.97 0.19
N LYS A 107 10.33 1.80 -0.17
CA LYS A 107 11.75 1.50 0.06
C LYS A 107 12.38 2.64 0.84
N TYR A 108 12.09 2.71 2.14
CA TYR A 108 12.54 3.80 3.02
C TYR A 108 14.01 3.68 3.46
N ALA A 109 14.72 2.63 3.06
CA ALA A 109 16.17 2.48 3.24
C ALA A 109 16.79 1.75 2.04
N ALA A 110 18.04 2.11 1.67
CA ALA A 110 18.70 1.56 0.49
C ALA A 110 19.05 0.08 0.67
N THR A 111 19.57 -0.25 1.86
CA THR A 111 19.85 -1.63 2.27
C THR A 111 18.82 -2.08 3.31
N PRO A 112 17.93 -3.02 2.98
CA PRO A 112 16.98 -3.55 3.95
C PRO A 112 17.67 -4.41 5.00
N SER A 113 17.16 -4.37 6.23
CA SER A 113 17.71 -5.10 7.38
C SER A 113 16.60 -5.48 8.36
N SER A 114 16.95 -6.13 9.47
CA SER A 114 15.97 -6.41 10.54
C SER A 114 15.44 -5.14 11.23
N THR A 115 16.18 -4.04 11.22
CA THR A 115 15.75 -2.74 11.78
C THR A 115 15.13 -1.81 10.74
N THR A 116 15.37 -2.09 9.46
CA THR A 116 14.76 -1.42 8.30
C THR A 116 14.22 -2.46 7.31
N PRO A 117 13.17 -3.22 7.67
CA PRO A 117 12.68 -4.37 6.90
C PRO A 117 11.92 -4.00 5.61
N CYS A 118 12.41 -3.03 4.84
CA CYS A 118 11.87 -2.64 3.53
C CYS A 118 12.38 -3.54 2.38
N TYR A 119 12.38 -4.86 2.58
CA TYR A 119 12.79 -5.81 1.55
C TYR A 119 11.86 -5.72 0.34
N THR A 120 12.38 -5.38 -0.84
CA THR A 120 11.58 -5.29 -2.06
C THR A 120 12.45 -5.42 -3.31
N SER A 121 11.83 -5.77 -4.44
CA SER A 121 12.48 -5.79 -5.75
C SER A 121 12.47 -4.42 -6.46
N TYR A 122 11.88 -3.38 -5.87
CA TYR A 122 11.98 -2.03 -6.40
C TYR A 122 13.43 -1.51 -6.38
N SER A 123 13.79 -0.83 -7.47
CA SER A 123 15.00 -0.01 -7.51
C SER A 123 14.86 1.18 -6.56
N ASP A 124 15.98 1.70 -6.05
CA ASP A 124 15.94 2.87 -5.17
C ASP A 124 15.23 4.03 -5.85
N ASN A 125 14.35 4.70 -5.11
CA ASN A 125 13.68 5.92 -5.53
C ASN A 125 12.82 5.80 -6.81
N SER A 126 12.47 4.58 -7.22
CA SER A 126 11.72 4.32 -8.44
C SER A 126 10.56 3.35 -8.23
N TRP A 127 9.59 3.41 -9.14
CA TRP A 127 8.56 2.39 -9.32
C TRP A 127 9.02 1.21 -10.17
N ASP A 128 10.30 1.16 -10.53
CA ASP A 128 10.80 0.16 -11.47
C ASP A 128 11.24 -1.13 -10.77
N ILE A 129 10.73 -2.25 -11.30
CA ILE A 129 11.17 -3.60 -10.98
C ILE A 129 11.75 -4.23 -12.25
N THR A 130 12.94 -4.80 -12.14
CA THR A 130 13.52 -5.63 -13.21
C THR A 130 13.10 -7.08 -13.02
N PHE A 131 12.34 -7.59 -13.98
CA PHE A 131 11.83 -8.95 -13.97
C PHE A 131 12.70 -9.91 -14.79
N THR A 132 12.77 -11.15 -14.32
CA THR A 132 13.28 -12.30 -15.07
C THR A 132 12.14 -13.30 -15.21
N ALA A 133 11.78 -13.68 -16.44
CA ALA A 133 10.69 -14.60 -16.72
C ALA A 133 10.83 -15.90 -15.90
N GLY A 134 9.74 -16.31 -15.26
CA GLY A 134 9.72 -17.51 -14.41
C GLY A 134 10.45 -17.40 -13.07
N THR A 135 11.06 -16.25 -12.75
CA THR A 135 11.71 -16.00 -11.46
C THR A 135 10.87 -15.06 -10.61
N ALA A 136 10.70 -15.40 -9.33
CA ALA A 136 9.93 -14.58 -8.41
C ALA A 136 10.56 -13.20 -8.20
N ALA A 137 9.72 -12.17 -8.20
CA ALA A 137 10.04 -10.85 -7.68
C ALA A 137 9.07 -10.51 -6.54
N TYR A 138 9.38 -9.47 -5.77
CA TYR A 138 8.66 -9.13 -4.56
C TYR A 138 8.31 -7.64 -4.58
N ILE A 139 7.02 -7.33 -4.62
CA ILE A 139 6.55 -5.96 -4.36
C ILE A 139 6.82 -5.64 -2.89
N LEU A 140 6.53 -6.61 -2.01
CA LEU A 140 6.84 -6.58 -0.58
C LEU A 140 7.54 -7.89 -0.20
N GLY A 141 8.65 -7.79 0.51
CA GLY A 141 9.40 -8.88 1.10
C GLY A 141 10.55 -9.35 0.22
N SER A 142 11.04 -10.54 0.52
CA SER A 142 12.00 -11.26 -0.30
C SER A 142 11.76 -12.77 -0.16
N ASP A 143 12.61 -13.57 -0.80
CA ASP A 143 12.56 -15.01 -0.64
C ASP A 143 12.72 -15.44 0.83
N THR A 144 13.61 -14.77 1.56
CA THR A 144 13.99 -15.15 2.93
C THR A 144 13.40 -14.25 4.02
N ALA A 145 12.99 -13.02 3.72
CA ALA A 145 12.54 -12.05 4.72
C ALA A 145 11.17 -11.44 4.42
N TYR A 146 10.40 -11.17 5.47
CA TYR A 146 9.14 -10.42 5.39
C TYR A 146 9.42 -8.92 5.28
N TYR A 147 8.53 -8.20 4.59
CA TYR A 147 8.48 -6.75 4.65
C TYR A 147 7.71 -6.31 5.89
N LYS A 148 8.19 -5.26 6.56
CA LYS A 148 7.37 -4.45 7.46
C LYS A 148 7.51 -2.99 7.06
N ALA A 149 6.45 -2.22 7.26
CA ALA A 149 6.54 -0.77 7.24
C ALA A 149 7.56 -0.31 8.30
N SER A 150 8.13 0.88 8.17
CA SER A 150 9.12 1.41 9.11
C SER A 150 8.72 1.19 10.57
N PRO A 151 9.49 0.39 11.35
CA PRO A 151 9.25 0.14 12.77
C PRO A 151 10.12 1.02 13.67
N GLN A 152 10.80 2.01 13.09
CA GLN A 152 11.75 2.83 13.80
C GLN A 152 11.03 3.82 14.72
N THR A 153 11.51 3.96 15.96
CA THR A 153 10.96 4.91 16.92
C THR A 153 10.93 6.33 16.37
N GLY A 154 9.77 6.99 16.47
CA GLY A 154 9.52 8.33 15.92
C GLY A 154 9.33 8.36 14.40
N LYS A 155 9.49 7.22 13.72
CA LYS A 155 9.42 7.08 12.25
C LYS A 155 8.53 5.93 11.84
N HIS A 156 7.49 5.61 12.61
CA HIS A 156 6.56 4.54 12.25
C HIS A 156 5.76 4.91 11.01
N GLU A 157 5.40 3.90 10.22
CA GLU A 157 4.44 4.08 9.14
C GLU A 157 3.43 2.92 9.07
N LEU A 158 2.31 3.17 8.39
CA LEU A 158 1.34 2.19 7.94
C LEU A 158 1.10 2.44 6.46
N ILE A 159 1.40 1.45 5.64
CA ILE A 159 1.17 1.49 4.19
C ILE A 159 -0.14 0.77 3.91
N VAL A 160 -0.99 1.38 3.08
CA VAL A 160 -2.28 0.82 2.70
C VAL A 160 -2.35 0.83 1.18
N ILE A 161 -2.11 -0.33 0.56
CA ILE A 161 -2.29 -0.52 -0.88
C ILE A 161 -3.77 -0.77 -1.12
N ALA A 162 -4.42 0.08 -1.91
CA ALA A 162 -5.82 -0.05 -2.24
C ALA A 162 -6.12 -1.38 -2.93
N GLN A 163 -7.35 -1.87 -2.81
CA GLN A 163 -7.85 -2.95 -3.66
C GLN A 163 -7.73 -2.52 -5.13
N ASP A 164 -7.23 -3.42 -5.96
CA ASP A 164 -6.86 -3.16 -7.35
C ASP A 164 -5.83 -2.03 -7.49
N GLY A 165 -5.01 -1.81 -6.46
CA GLY A 165 -4.06 -0.71 -6.40
C GLY A 165 -2.72 -0.97 -7.10
N ILE A 166 -2.49 -2.15 -7.67
CA ILE A 166 -1.24 -2.47 -8.37
C ILE A 166 -1.41 -2.14 -9.86
N VAL A 167 -0.57 -1.26 -10.39
CA VAL A 167 -0.67 -0.76 -11.76
C VAL A 167 0.68 -0.85 -12.47
N GLU A 168 0.72 -1.42 -13.68
CA GLU A 168 1.89 -1.36 -14.55
C GLU A 168 1.71 -0.24 -15.59
N VAL A 169 2.74 0.59 -15.76
CA VAL A 169 2.71 1.76 -16.66
C VAL A 169 3.86 1.72 -17.67
N GLY A 170 3.56 2.06 -18.92
CA GLY A 170 4.56 2.29 -19.97
C GLY A 170 5.04 1.03 -20.70
N THR A 171 4.65 -0.16 -20.26
CA THR A 171 4.97 -1.44 -20.91
C THR A 171 3.79 -2.39 -20.90
N THR A 172 3.78 -3.37 -21.81
CA THR A 172 2.87 -4.52 -21.72
C THR A 172 3.04 -5.21 -20.36
N PRO A 173 1.95 -5.54 -19.65
CA PRO A 173 2.00 -6.06 -18.29
C PRO A 173 2.72 -7.40 -18.24
N LYS A 174 3.68 -7.52 -17.31
CA LYS A 174 4.56 -8.70 -17.25
C LYS A 174 4.15 -9.70 -16.18
N ILE A 175 3.47 -9.25 -15.12
CA ILE A 175 3.08 -10.10 -13.99
C ILE A 175 1.91 -11.00 -14.38
N GLN A 176 2.01 -12.29 -14.07
CA GLN A 176 1.00 -13.30 -14.35
C GLN A 176 0.38 -13.89 -13.08
N GLN A 177 1.19 -14.05 -12.03
CA GLN A 177 0.75 -14.63 -10.76
C GLN A 177 1.20 -13.78 -9.60
N PHE A 178 0.40 -13.83 -8.54
CA PHE A 178 0.63 -13.14 -7.28
C PHE A 178 0.45 -14.13 -6.13
N ARG A 179 1.12 -13.87 -5.02
CA ARG A 179 0.88 -14.57 -3.75
C ARG A 179 1.15 -13.65 -2.58
N VAL A 180 0.20 -13.63 -1.65
CA VAL A 180 0.34 -12.95 -0.36
C VAL A 180 0.60 -13.98 0.72
N ILE A 181 1.61 -13.72 1.55
CA ILE A 181 1.99 -14.53 2.71
C ILE A 181 2.22 -13.58 3.86
N SER A 182 1.79 -13.91 5.07
CA SER A 182 2.10 -13.12 6.26
C SER A 182 2.77 -13.98 7.32
N GLU A 183 3.27 -13.34 8.38
CA GLU A 183 3.85 -14.04 9.53
C GLU A 183 2.84 -14.96 10.23
N ALA A 184 1.55 -14.64 10.19
CA ALA A 184 0.49 -15.44 10.81
C ALA A 184 -0.18 -16.44 9.85
N GLU A 185 -0.12 -16.21 8.54
CA GLU A 185 -0.96 -16.93 7.60
C GLU A 185 -0.27 -17.18 6.25
N SER A 186 -0.24 -18.46 5.86
CA SER A 186 0.26 -18.90 4.56
C SER A 186 -0.78 -19.67 3.74
N LYS A 187 -2.02 -19.79 4.23
CA LYS A 187 -3.10 -20.55 3.55
C LYS A 187 -3.54 -19.93 2.24
N TYR A 188 -3.33 -18.64 2.03
CA TYR A 188 -3.73 -17.98 0.79
C TYR A 188 -2.93 -18.54 -0.40
N GLY A 189 -3.67 -19.13 -1.33
CA GLY A 189 -3.14 -19.60 -2.61
C GLY A 189 -2.70 -18.45 -3.50
N ILE A 190 -2.27 -18.80 -4.72
CA ILE A 190 -2.00 -17.78 -5.73
C ILE A 190 -3.30 -17.11 -6.18
N PHE A 191 -3.19 -15.87 -6.62
CA PHE A 191 -4.17 -15.25 -7.52
C PHE A 191 -3.47 -14.83 -8.80
N VAL A 192 -4.21 -14.78 -9.89
CA VAL A 192 -3.65 -14.59 -11.23
C VAL A 192 -4.13 -13.28 -11.83
N ALA A 193 -3.31 -12.71 -12.71
CA ALA A 193 -3.74 -11.59 -13.52
C ALA A 193 -4.98 -11.96 -14.36
N SER A 194 -5.81 -10.97 -14.66
CA SER A 194 -6.99 -11.18 -15.52
C SER A 194 -6.56 -11.70 -16.90
N PRO A 195 -7.36 -12.57 -17.57
CA PRO A 195 -7.09 -12.95 -18.97
C PRO A 195 -6.99 -11.76 -19.94
N LEU A 196 -7.57 -10.61 -19.57
CA LEU A 196 -7.51 -9.36 -20.34
C LEU A 196 -6.57 -8.34 -19.71
N GLN A 197 -5.57 -8.78 -18.93
CA GLN A 197 -4.63 -7.89 -18.26
C GLN A 197 -3.87 -7.01 -19.24
N ASP A 198 -3.63 -7.51 -20.46
CA ASP A 198 -2.95 -6.84 -21.57
C ASP A 198 -3.83 -5.81 -22.31
N VAL A 199 -5.09 -5.66 -21.90
CA VAL A 199 -5.96 -4.57 -22.33
C VAL A 199 -5.82 -3.40 -21.37
N ALA A 200 -5.47 -2.24 -21.90
CA ALA A 200 -5.29 -1.04 -21.10
C ALA A 200 -6.61 -0.59 -20.45
N VAL A 201 -6.52 -0.08 -19.22
CA VAL A 201 -7.69 0.46 -18.50
C VAL A 201 -8.17 1.80 -19.05
N GLU A 202 -7.35 2.47 -19.84
CA GLU A 202 -7.68 3.72 -20.50
C GLU A 202 -7.34 3.66 -21.99
N PRO A 203 -8.24 4.10 -22.87
CA PRO A 203 -7.96 4.14 -24.31
C PRO A 203 -6.68 4.92 -24.62
N ASN A 204 -5.83 4.34 -25.47
CA ASN A 204 -4.58 4.94 -25.95
C ASN A 204 -3.54 5.25 -24.85
N LYS A 205 -3.63 4.61 -23.67
CA LYS A 205 -2.63 4.74 -22.61
C LYS A 205 -2.09 3.37 -22.24
N LEU A 206 -0.78 3.25 -22.07
CA LEU A 206 -0.15 2.01 -21.60
C LEU A 206 -0.24 1.96 -20.06
N VAL A 207 -1.46 1.77 -19.56
CA VAL A 207 -1.76 1.68 -18.13
C VAL A 207 -2.59 0.43 -17.91
N TYR A 208 -2.09 -0.45 -17.05
CA TYR A 208 -2.66 -1.78 -16.81
C TYR A 208 -2.86 -1.99 -15.32
N GLN A 209 -4.09 -2.23 -14.89
CA GLN A 209 -4.44 -2.40 -13.48
C GLN A 209 -4.62 -3.89 -13.18
N TYR A 210 -4.00 -4.38 -12.10
CA TYR A 210 -4.17 -5.74 -11.65
C TYR A 210 -5.30 -5.85 -10.65
N HIS A 211 -6.13 -6.89 -10.81
CA HIS A 211 -7.13 -7.21 -9.80
C HIS A 211 -6.47 -7.80 -8.57
N THR A 212 -6.76 -7.27 -7.38
CA THR A 212 -6.29 -7.80 -6.10
C THR A 212 -7.48 -8.27 -5.25
N PRO A 213 -7.30 -9.29 -4.40
CA PRO A 213 -8.40 -9.84 -3.59
C PRO A 213 -8.91 -8.88 -2.49
N GLY A 214 -8.33 -7.69 -2.36
CA GLY A 214 -8.71 -6.66 -1.40
C GLY A 214 -7.59 -5.64 -1.15
N ILE A 215 -7.83 -4.74 -0.20
CA ILE A 215 -6.85 -3.80 0.35
C ILE A 215 -5.77 -4.59 1.10
N ILE A 216 -4.50 -4.24 0.87
CA ILE A 216 -3.35 -4.86 1.51
C ILE A 216 -2.75 -3.86 2.52
N PRO A 217 -3.08 -3.96 3.81
CA PRO A 217 -2.43 -3.18 4.86
C PRO A 217 -1.05 -3.78 5.17
N VAL A 218 -0.08 -2.91 5.41
CA VAL A 218 1.30 -3.30 5.73
C VAL A 218 1.73 -2.56 6.98
N TYR A 219 1.72 -3.30 8.09
CA TYR A 219 1.98 -2.77 9.42
C TYR A 219 3.49 -2.72 9.69
N HIS A 220 3.88 -1.92 10.70
CA HIS A 220 5.26 -1.85 11.15
C HIS A 220 5.65 -3.01 12.07
N ASP A 221 4.67 -3.59 12.77
CA ASP A 221 4.84 -4.69 13.73
C ASP A 221 4.69 -6.08 13.09
N PHE A 222 4.05 -6.16 11.93
CA PHE A 222 3.60 -7.42 11.34
C PHE A 222 4.07 -7.62 9.89
N GLY A 223 4.73 -8.75 9.63
CA GLY A 223 5.41 -9.04 8.37
C GLY A 223 4.51 -9.58 7.27
N VAL A 224 4.73 -9.10 6.04
CA VAL A 224 4.04 -9.56 4.82
C VAL A 224 5.02 -9.78 3.66
N LYS A 225 4.70 -10.75 2.80
CA LYS A 225 5.30 -10.94 1.47
C LYS A 225 4.20 -10.80 0.43
N LEU A 226 4.42 -9.94 -0.54
CA LEU A 226 3.64 -9.84 -1.77
C LEU A 226 4.57 -10.23 -2.92
N LYS A 227 4.52 -11.53 -3.25
CA LYS A 227 5.31 -12.16 -4.31
C LYS A 227 4.58 -12.05 -5.64
N VAL A 228 5.34 -11.83 -6.70
CA VAL A 228 4.86 -11.82 -8.09
C VAL A 228 5.70 -12.74 -8.96
N LEU A 229 5.07 -13.37 -9.96
CA LEU A 229 5.74 -14.19 -10.96
C LEU A 229 5.49 -13.61 -12.36
N PRO A 230 6.53 -13.07 -13.02
CA PRO A 230 6.42 -12.51 -14.36
C PRO A 230 6.53 -13.59 -15.44
N GLY A 231 5.75 -13.41 -16.51
CA GLY A 231 5.83 -14.26 -17.71
C GLY A 231 6.91 -13.81 -18.71
N VAL A 232 7.39 -12.57 -18.59
CA VAL A 232 8.34 -11.95 -19.53
C VAL A 232 9.43 -11.21 -18.76
N SER A 233 10.67 -11.26 -19.25
CA SER A 233 11.81 -10.54 -18.67
C SER A 233 11.82 -9.06 -19.08
N GLY A 234 12.45 -8.22 -18.27
CA GLY A 234 12.66 -6.80 -18.54
C GLY A 234 12.16 -5.92 -17.40
N THR A 235 12.39 -4.61 -17.52
CA THR A 235 11.99 -3.64 -16.51
C THR A 235 10.54 -3.19 -16.73
N SER A 236 9.79 -3.05 -15.65
CA SER A 236 8.42 -2.52 -15.63
C SER A 236 8.29 -1.46 -14.55
N SER A 237 7.53 -0.39 -14.86
CA SER A 237 7.13 0.60 -13.86
C SER A 237 5.86 0.13 -13.16
N VAL A 238 6.01 -0.49 -11.98
CA VAL A 238 4.92 -1.02 -11.15
C VAL A 238 4.60 0.01 -10.07
N ARG A 239 3.49 0.72 -10.24
CA ARG A 239 3.02 1.76 -9.32
C ARG A 239 1.99 1.19 -8.36
N LEU A 240 1.98 1.72 -7.14
CA LEU A 240 0.99 1.37 -6.13
C LEU A 240 0.05 2.54 -5.87
N LEU A 241 -1.25 2.29 -5.95
CA LEU A 241 -2.30 3.21 -5.54
C LEU A 241 -2.69 2.89 -4.10
N GLY A 242 -2.73 3.92 -3.26
CA GLY A 242 -2.98 3.76 -1.85
C GLY A 242 -2.55 4.99 -1.07
N LEU A 243 -2.47 4.85 0.25
CA LEU A 243 -1.97 5.88 1.15
C LEU A 243 -0.87 5.31 2.05
N VAL A 244 0.04 6.18 2.47
CA VAL A 244 0.93 5.96 3.61
C VAL A 244 0.54 6.92 4.72
N PHE A 245 0.42 6.39 5.93
CA PHE A 245 0.33 7.15 7.17
C PHE A 245 1.68 7.02 7.87
N TYR A 246 2.27 8.13 8.30
CA TYR A 246 3.64 8.12 8.83
C TYR A 246 3.81 9.14 9.95
N GLU A 247 4.65 8.83 10.93
CA GLU A 247 5.13 9.85 11.87
C GLU A 247 6.00 10.85 11.12
N HIS A 248 5.76 12.15 11.34
CA HIS A 248 6.40 13.25 10.61
C HIS A 248 7.91 13.08 10.40
N ASP A 249 8.64 12.59 11.41
CA ASP A 249 10.10 12.50 11.37
C ASP A 249 10.63 11.47 10.37
N LEU A 250 9.79 10.57 9.84
CA LEU A 250 10.16 9.66 8.76
C LEU A 250 10.42 10.41 7.45
N PHE A 251 9.62 11.43 7.14
CA PHE A 251 9.69 12.22 5.91
C PHE A 251 9.67 13.73 6.21
N SER A 252 10.46 14.16 7.19
CA SER A 252 10.55 15.56 7.62
C SER A 252 11.28 16.47 6.62
N ASP A 253 12.03 15.87 5.69
CA ASP A 253 12.74 16.58 4.63
C ASP A 253 12.77 15.75 3.32
N THR A 254 13.02 16.41 2.20
CA THR A 254 13.23 15.76 0.91
C THR A 254 14.54 14.98 0.93
N THR A 255 14.43 13.65 0.93
CA THR A 255 15.59 12.75 0.99
C THR A 255 15.49 11.70 -0.13
N TRP A 256 16.60 11.46 -0.82
CA TRP A 256 16.75 10.29 -1.67
C TRP A 256 17.29 9.13 -0.85
N VAL A 257 16.77 7.94 -1.12
CA VAL A 257 17.28 6.70 -0.55
C VAL A 257 18.57 6.36 -1.29
N SER A 258 19.69 6.33 -0.58
CA SER A 258 21.03 6.12 -1.12
C SER A 258 21.83 5.14 -0.30
#